data_AF-A0AB74LRV8-F1
#
_entry.id   AF-A0AB74LRV8-F1
#
_cell.length_a   1.000
_cell.length_b   1.000
_cell.length_c   1.000
_cell.angle_alpha   90.00
_cell.angle_beta   90.00
_cell.angle_gamma   90.00
#
_symmetry.space_group_name_H-M   'P 1'
#
loop_
_entity.id
_entity.type
_entity.pdbx_description
1 polymer ?
#
loop_
_entity_poly.entity_id
_entity_poly.type
_entity_poly.pdbx_seq_one_letter_code
_entity_poly.pdbx_strand_id
1 'polypeptide(L)'
;MTAAGQPALLAPSADASARRPASERFGLAYRIGLPIALWVLFANGATHYRDRHIVPAAGLREAVEAEVASRLCPGLRLDEASFRIHEQAHGINHSDLYQKRSAWLRKDADALERELRADPDTGCRHMLDLYGGDGTAPHLLTHG
;
A
#
# COMPACT_ATOMS: atom_id res chain seq x y z
N MET A 1 19.21 14.34 -90.16
CA MET A 1 17.93 14.55 -89.47
C MET A 1 17.55 13.26 -88.74
N THR A 2 17.16 13.38 -87.46
CA THR A 2 16.49 12.40 -86.54
C THR A 2 17.22 11.08 -86.19
N ALA A 3 17.88 10.95 -85.02
CA ALA A 3 17.37 10.67 -83.65
C ALA A 3 16.93 9.18 -83.47
N ALA A 4 17.74 8.31 -82.85
CA ALA A 4 17.93 8.03 -81.42
C ALA A 4 16.76 7.26 -80.75
N GLY A 5 17.07 6.10 -80.13
CA GLY A 5 16.21 5.47 -79.13
C GLY A 5 16.27 3.94 -79.05
N GLN A 6 17.21 3.38 -78.26
CA GLN A 6 17.12 2.01 -77.73
C GLN A 6 16.15 1.98 -76.53
N PRO A 7 15.31 0.94 -76.36
CA PRO A 7 14.74 0.63 -75.07
C PRO A 7 15.52 -0.52 -74.41
N ALA A 8 16.38 -0.18 -73.44
CA ALA A 8 16.84 -1.11 -72.43
C ALA A 8 15.71 -1.33 -71.41
N LEU A 9 14.98 -2.44 -71.52
CA LEU A 9 14.03 -2.87 -70.50
C LEU A 9 14.81 -3.48 -69.34
N LEU A 10 15.05 -2.67 -68.31
CA LEU A 10 15.52 -3.11 -66.99
C LEU A 10 14.45 -3.99 -66.32
N ALA A 11 14.89 -5.15 -65.84
CA ALA A 11 14.13 -6.03 -64.98
C ALA A 11 13.75 -5.35 -63.66
N PRO A 12 12.53 -5.54 -63.12
CA PRO A 12 12.23 -5.14 -61.77
C PRO A 12 12.93 -6.08 -60.79
N SER A 13 13.96 -5.55 -60.13
CA SER A 13 14.66 -6.14 -59.00
C SER A 13 13.68 -6.49 -57.87
N ALA A 14 13.73 -7.74 -57.44
CA ALA A 14 13.23 -8.18 -56.16
C ALA A 14 13.86 -7.34 -55.04
N ASP A 15 13.04 -6.62 -54.27
CA ASP A 15 13.28 -6.29 -52.85
C ASP A 15 12.16 -5.38 -52.32
N ALA A 16 10.95 -5.93 -52.22
CA ALA A 16 9.81 -5.27 -51.55
C ALA A 16 9.52 -5.89 -50.17
N SER A 17 10.51 -6.53 -49.53
CA SER A 17 10.35 -7.22 -48.24
C SER A 17 11.37 -6.78 -47.19
N ALA A 18 11.68 -5.49 -47.06
CA ALA A 18 12.48 -5.03 -45.92
C ALA A 18 12.40 -3.50 -45.69
N ARG A 19 11.27 -3.01 -45.16
CA ARG A 19 11.21 -1.86 -44.24
C ARG A 19 9.76 -1.53 -43.89
N ARG A 20 9.21 -2.17 -42.84
CA ARG A 20 8.14 -1.52 -42.09
C ARG A 20 8.74 -0.26 -41.47
N PRO A 21 8.17 0.93 -41.72
CA PRO A 21 8.78 2.17 -41.27
C PRO A 21 8.81 2.19 -39.75
N ALA A 22 9.97 2.51 -39.17
CA ALA A 22 10.16 2.55 -37.72
C ALA A 22 9.11 3.43 -37.01
N SER A 23 8.54 4.41 -37.72
CA SER A 23 7.44 5.28 -37.26
C SER A 23 6.17 4.54 -36.84
N GLU A 24 5.83 3.39 -37.43
CA GLU A 24 4.67 2.59 -37.00
C GLU A 24 4.91 1.90 -35.65
N ARG A 25 6.15 1.48 -35.38
CA ARG A 25 6.53 0.86 -34.10
C ARG A 25 6.51 1.88 -32.96
N PHE A 26 6.95 3.11 -33.23
CA PHE A 26 6.86 4.21 -32.26
C PHE A 26 5.41 4.63 -32.00
N GLY A 27 4.56 4.70 -33.04
CA GLY A 27 3.15 5.04 -32.89
C GLY A 27 2.37 4.01 -32.07
N LEU A 28 2.67 2.72 -32.23
CA LEU A 28 2.01 1.64 -31.49
C LEU A 28 2.54 1.51 -30.06
N ALA A 29 3.85 1.68 -29.84
CA ALA A 29 4.44 1.77 -28.51
C ALA A 29 3.94 2.99 -27.73
N TYR A 30 3.69 4.12 -28.40
CA TYR A 30 3.13 5.31 -27.75
C TYR A 30 1.62 5.16 -27.50
N ARG A 31 0.85 4.63 -28.47
CA ARG A 31 -0.59 4.39 -28.32
C ARG A 31 -0.95 3.37 -27.25
N ILE A 32 -0.08 2.41 -26.97
CA ILE A 32 -0.30 1.38 -25.95
C ILE A 32 0.49 1.70 -24.67
N GLY A 33 1.73 2.14 -24.78
CA GLY A 33 2.59 2.44 -23.63
C GLY A 33 2.15 3.67 -22.84
N LEU A 34 1.69 4.73 -23.50
CA LEU A 34 1.19 5.94 -22.83
C LEU A 34 -0.03 5.65 -21.94
N PRO A 35 -1.11 4.99 -22.41
CA PRO A 35 -2.24 4.68 -21.55
C PRO A 35 -1.86 3.72 -20.42
N ILE A 36 -0.97 2.74 -20.66
CA ILE A 36 -0.49 1.86 -19.57
C ILE A 36 0.28 2.66 -18.51
N ALA A 37 1.19 3.55 -18.91
CA ALA A 37 1.96 4.38 -17.98
C ALA A 37 1.05 5.34 -17.19
N LEU A 38 0.08 5.96 -17.86
CA LEU A 38 -0.93 6.79 -17.21
C LEU A 38 -1.80 5.99 -16.24
N TRP A 39 -2.17 4.76 -16.60
CA TRP A 39 -2.95 3.87 -15.74
C TRP A 39 -2.17 3.45 -14.49
N VAL A 40 -0.88 3.13 -14.63
CA VAL A 40 0.01 2.81 -13.50
C VAL A 40 0.19 4.03 -12.59
N LEU A 41 0.43 5.22 -13.15
CA LEU A 41 0.54 6.46 -12.37
C LEU A 41 -0.77 6.79 -11.64
N PHE A 42 -1.90 6.66 -12.32
CA PHE A 42 -3.22 6.87 -11.73
C PHE A 42 -3.52 5.84 -10.64
N ALA A 43 -3.28 4.56 -10.89
CA ALA A 43 -3.46 3.49 -9.91
C ALA A 43 -2.57 3.74 -8.68
N ASN A 44 -1.29 4.04 -8.88
CA ASN A 44 -0.37 4.31 -7.78
C ASN A 44 -0.75 5.58 -7.00
N GLY A 45 -1.16 6.64 -7.72
CA GLY A 45 -1.67 7.87 -7.12
C GLY A 45 -2.97 7.67 -6.36
N ALA A 46 -3.88 6.85 -6.87
CA ALA A 46 -5.14 6.50 -6.20
C ALA A 46 -4.90 5.62 -4.96
N THR A 47 -3.98 4.67 -5.01
CA THR A 47 -3.56 3.88 -3.84
C THR A 47 -2.93 4.78 -2.79
N HIS A 48 -2.04 5.68 -3.19
CA HIS A 48 -1.40 6.63 -2.29
C HIS A 48 -2.37 7.69 -1.74
N TYR A 49 -3.36 8.12 -2.52
CA TYR A 49 -4.44 9.00 -2.07
C TYR A 49 -5.35 8.28 -1.08
N ARG A 50 -5.70 7.02 -1.35
CA ARG A 50 -6.46 6.17 -0.43
C ARG A 50 -5.72 5.96 0.89
N ASP A 51 -4.42 5.67 0.85
CA ASP A 51 -3.60 5.51 2.06
C ASP A 51 -3.51 6.78 2.91
N ARG A 52 -3.66 7.97 2.31
CA ARG A 52 -3.64 9.26 3.02
C ARG A 52 -4.99 9.76 3.47
N HIS A 53 -6.07 9.44 2.76
CA HIS A 53 -7.40 10.02 2.99
C HIS A 53 -8.45 9.04 3.47
N ILE A 54 -8.24 7.73 3.32
CA ILE A 54 -9.00 6.75 4.07
C ILE A 54 -8.36 6.70 5.45
N VAL A 55 -8.94 7.48 6.38
CA VAL A 55 -8.65 7.34 7.80
C VAL A 55 -8.86 5.86 8.12
N PRO A 56 -7.82 5.10 8.52
CA PRO A 56 -8.04 3.72 8.93
C PRO A 56 -9.09 3.75 10.04
N ALA A 57 -10.01 2.78 10.00
CA ALA A 57 -11.05 2.67 11.01
C ALA A 57 -10.39 2.84 12.39
N ALA A 58 -10.90 3.76 13.22
CA ALA A 58 -10.31 4.07 14.53
C ALA A 58 -10.01 2.78 15.33
N GLY A 59 -10.87 1.77 15.19
CA GLY A 59 -10.66 0.43 15.75
C GLY A 59 -9.38 -0.29 15.33
N LEU A 60 -8.84 -0.07 14.13
CA LEU A 60 -7.58 -0.67 13.67
C LEU A 60 -6.37 -0.03 14.35
N ARG A 61 -6.44 1.27 14.65
CA ARG A 61 -5.40 1.98 15.41
C ARG A 61 -5.44 1.51 16.87
N GLU A 62 -6.61 1.50 17.49
CA GLU A 62 -6.81 1.04 18.87
C GLU A 62 -6.30 -0.39 19.09
N ALA A 63 -6.58 -1.29 18.13
CA ALA A 63 -6.06 -2.65 18.14
C ALA A 63 -4.52 -2.72 18.12
N VAL A 64 -3.88 -1.88 17.31
CA VAL A 64 -2.42 -1.83 17.19
C VAL A 64 -1.77 -1.21 18.43
N GLU A 65 -2.35 -0.14 18.99
CA GLU A 65 -1.83 0.51 20.19
C GLU A 65 -1.89 -0.43 21.40
N ALA A 66 -3.02 -1.11 21.62
CA ALA A 66 -3.16 -2.08 22.70
C ALA A 66 -2.22 -3.29 22.52
N GLU A 67 -2.04 -3.77 21.27
CA GLU A 67 -1.09 -4.85 20.97
C GLU A 67 0.35 -4.43 21.31
N VAL A 68 0.78 -3.23 20.88
CA VAL A 68 2.12 -2.69 21.17
C VAL A 68 2.32 -2.50 22.67
N ALA A 69 1.32 -1.95 23.36
CA ALA A 69 1.35 -1.79 24.82
C ALA A 69 1.51 -3.14 25.53
N SER A 70 0.77 -4.17 25.14
CA SER A 70 0.86 -5.51 25.75
C SER A 70 2.24 -6.17 25.61
N ARG A 71 3.02 -5.81 24.58
CA ARG A 71 4.37 -6.34 24.33
C ARG A 71 5.45 -5.57 25.07
N LEU A 72 5.29 -4.26 25.20
CA LEU A 72 6.30 -3.36 25.78
C LEU A 72 6.10 -3.12 27.28
N CYS A 73 4.87 -3.21 27.76
CA CYS A 73 4.53 -2.96 29.16
C CYS A 73 4.58 -4.24 29.98
N PRO A 74 5.52 -4.36 30.93
CA PRO A 74 5.60 -5.53 31.80
C PRO A 74 4.34 -5.64 32.65
N GLY A 75 3.69 -6.80 32.63
CA GLY A 75 2.49 -7.06 33.41
C GLY A 75 1.18 -6.63 32.75
N LEU A 76 1.19 -6.09 31.52
CA LEU A 76 -0.04 -5.89 30.73
C LEU A 76 -0.21 -7.02 29.72
N ARG A 77 -1.43 -7.52 29.58
CA ARG A 77 -1.80 -8.52 28.57
C ARG A 77 -3.05 -8.10 27.84
N LEU A 78 -3.06 -8.32 26.53
CA LEU A 78 -4.26 -8.11 25.73
C LEU A 78 -5.31 -9.17 26.06
N ASP A 79 -6.54 -8.75 26.34
CA ASP A 79 -7.66 -9.68 26.50
C ASP A 79 -8.14 -10.15 25.12
N GLU A 80 -7.80 -11.38 24.78
CA GLU A 80 -8.15 -12.04 23.52
C GLU A 80 -9.68 -12.09 23.28
N ALA A 81 -10.50 -12.10 24.33
CA ALA A 81 -11.95 -12.09 24.20
C ALA A 81 -12.46 -10.72 23.74
N SER A 82 -12.06 -9.65 24.43
CA SER A 82 -12.38 -8.28 24.03
C SER A 82 -11.81 -7.93 22.65
N PHE A 83 -10.61 -8.40 22.34
CA PHE A 83 -9.95 -8.18 21.06
C PHE A 83 -10.75 -8.80 19.91
N ARG A 84 -11.18 -10.06 20.05
CA ARG A 84 -12.02 -10.71 19.03
C ARG A 84 -13.38 -10.04 18.86
N ILE A 85 -14.00 -9.56 19.95
CA ILE A 85 -15.26 -8.81 19.86
C ILE A 85 -15.05 -7.48 19.13
N HIS A 86 -13.95 -6.78 19.42
CA HIS A 86 -13.57 -5.52 18.77
C HIS A 86 -13.28 -5.72 17.28
N GLU A 87 -12.56 -6.79 16.92
CA GLU A 87 -12.30 -7.17 15.53
C GLU A 87 -13.61 -7.42 14.77
N GLN A 88 -14.53 -8.18 15.35
CA GLN A 88 -15.84 -8.46 14.76
C GLN A 88 -16.69 -7.20 14.60
N ALA A 89 -16.72 -6.33 15.62
CA ALA A 89 -17.50 -5.10 15.61
C ALA A 89 -17.04 -4.11 14.52
N HIS A 90 -15.72 -4.04 14.28
CA HIS A 90 -15.13 -3.13 13.31
C HIS A 90 -14.86 -3.77 11.94
N GLY A 91 -15.23 -5.04 11.74
CA GLY A 91 -14.97 -5.78 10.51
C GLY A 91 -13.47 -5.90 10.19
N ILE A 92 -12.63 -5.87 11.23
CA ILE A 92 -11.18 -5.98 11.11
C ILE A 92 -10.85 -7.44 10.88
N ASN A 93 -10.31 -7.77 9.70
CA ASN A 93 -9.73 -9.09 9.49
C ASN A 93 -8.34 -9.13 10.11
N HIS A 94 -7.99 -10.22 10.77
CA HIS A 94 -6.64 -10.45 11.29
C HIS A 94 -5.57 -10.30 10.19
N SER A 95 -5.89 -10.69 8.95
CA SER A 95 -5.00 -10.42 7.81
C SER A 95 -4.85 -8.93 7.51
N ASP A 96 -5.85 -8.10 7.77
CA ASP A 96 -5.76 -6.65 7.54
C ASP A 96 -4.86 -5.96 8.59
N LEU A 97 -4.78 -6.49 9.82
CA LEU A 97 -3.85 -6.01 10.85
C LEU A 97 -2.36 -6.19 10.45
N TYR A 98 -2.02 -7.29 9.79
CA TYR A 98 -0.64 -7.62 9.42
C TYR A 98 -0.29 -7.32 7.96
N GLN A 99 -1.23 -7.53 7.03
CA GLN A 99 -1.03 -7.46 5.59
C GLN A 99 -1.39 -6.07 5.02
N LYS A 100 -2.38 -5.37 5.61
CA LYS A 100 -2.79 -4.01 5.23
C LYS A 100 -2.46 -2.97 6.29
N ARG A 101 -1.44 -3.18 7.11
CA ARG A 101 -0.92 -2.11 7.98
C ARG A 101 -0.36 -1.02 7.06
N SER A 102 -1.16 0.02 6.81
CA SER A 102 -0.78 1.17 6.00
C SER A 102 0.52 1.75 6.54
N ALA A 103 1.34 2.36 5.67
CA ALA A 103 2.63 2.92 6.09
C ALA A 103 2.50 3.90 7.27
N TRP A 104 1.33 4.55 7.38
CA TRP A 104 0.97 5.42 8.49
C TRP A 104 0.76 4.66 9.82
N LEU A 105 0.02 3.55 9.85
CA LEU A 105 -0.17 2.73 11.06
C LEU A 105 1.15 2.13 11.56
N ARG A 106 2.07 1.80 10.64
CA ARG A 106 3.43 1.38 11.01
C ARG A 106 4.18 2.52 11.68
N LYS A 107 4.15 3.71 11.10
CA LYS A 107 4.80 4.89 11.67
C LYS A 107 4.23 5.27 13.04
N ASP A 108 2.92 5.12 13.23
CA ASP A 108 2.23 5.39 14.50
C ASP A 108 2.64 4.37 15.57
N ALA A 109 2.64 3.08 15.23
CA ALA A 109 3.16 2.03 16.11
C ALA A 109 4.64 2.24 16.48
N ASP A 110 5.48 2.61 15.50
CA ASP A 110 6.90 2.90 15.74
C ASP A 110 7.11 4.15 16.60
N ALA A 111 6.23 5.16 16.47
CA ALA A 111 6.24 6.34 17.32
C ALA A 111 5.87 5.97 18.76
N LEU A 112 4.78 5.22 18.92
CA LEU A 112 4.33 4.76 20.23
C LEU A 112 5.35 3.85 20.90
N GLU A 113 5.97 2.95 20.15
CA GLU A 113 7.04 2.08 20.65
C GLU A 113 8.25 2.88 21.15
N ARG A 114 8.62 3.97 20.46
CA ARG A 114 9.70 4.85 20.91
C ARG A 114 9.31 5.62 22.18
N GLU A 115 8.06 6.06 22.26
CA GLU A 115 7.54 6.78 23.43
C GLU A 115 7.50 5.86 24.66
N LEU A 116 6.95 4.65 24.53
CA LEU A 116 6.91 3.64 25.58
C LEU A 116 8.32 3.19 26.02
N ARG A 117 9.30 3.19 25.13
CA ARG A 117 10.69 2.92 25.52
C ARG A 117 11.36 4.10 26.22
N ALA A 118 10.99 5.34 25.87
CA ALA A 118 11.56 6.54 26.45
C ALA A 118 11.02 6.78 27.87
N ASP A 119 9.73 6.55 28.08
CA ASP A 119 9.06 6.64 29.38
C ASP A 119 8.09 5.45 29.59
N PRO A 120 8.62 4.28 30.00
CA PRO A 120 7.81 3.08 30.16
C PRO A 120 6.80 3.21 31.31
N ASP A 121 7.16 3.86 32.42
CA ASP A 121 6.30 3.90 33.60
C ASP A 121 5.06 4.77 33.37
N THR A 122 5.23 5.94 32.74
CA THR A 122 4.10 6.84 32.44
C THR A 122 3.32 6.32 31.23
N GLY A 123 4.00 5.88 30.18
CA GLY A 123 3.36 5.38 28.96
C GLY A 123 2.52 4.13 29.20
N CYS A 124 3.01 3.18 29.99
CA CYS A 124 2.26 1.96 30.31
C CYS A 124 1.06 2.22 31.22
N ARG A 125 1.17 3.18 32.15
CA ARG A 125 0.04 3.58 32.98
C ARG A 125 -1.04 4.28 32.16
N HIS A 126 -0.64 5.15 31.23
CA HIS A 126 -1.56 5.77 30.29
C HIS A 126 -2.27 4.74 29.39
N MET A 127 -1.55 3.72 28.91
CA MET A 127 -2.15 2.64 28.14
C MET A 127 -3.13 1.80 28.95
N LEU A 128 -2.83 1.58 30.23
CA LEU A 128 -3.77 0.91 31.14
C LEU A 128 -5.00 1.78 31.43
N ASP A 129 -4.87 3.10 31.51
CA ASP A 129 -6.03 3.99 31.69
C ASP A 129 -6.93 4.00 30.45
N LEU A 130 -6.34 3.99 29.25
CA LEU A 130 -7.08 3.99 27.99
C LEU A 130 -7.73 2.65 27.69
N TYR A 131 -6.98 1.56 27.84
CA TYR A 131 -7.38 0.24 27.40
C TYR A 131 -7.63 -0.71 28.56
N GLY A 132 -7.61 -0.29 29.83
CA GLY A 132 -7.82 -1.19 30.98
C GLY A 132 -9.18 -1.87 31.01
N GLY A 133 -9.48 -2.61 32.08
CA GLY A 133 -10.75 -3.34 32.24
C GLY A 133 -12.01 -2.48 32.12
N ASP A 134 -11.91 -1.18 32.42
CA ASP A 134 -13.00 -0.19 32.28
C ASP A 134 -12.79 0.77 31.08
N GLY A 135 -11.72 0.58 30.31
CA GLY A 135 -11.30 1.44 29.20
C GLY A 135 -12.02 1.18 27.88
N THR A 136 -11.55 1.82 26.80
CA THR A 136 -12.01 1.52 25.44
C THR A 136 -11.48 0.16 24.98
N ALA A 137 -12.32 -0.61 24.28
CA ALA A 137 -11.88 -1.85 23.67
C ALA A 137 -10.85 -1.58 22.56
N PRO A 138 -9.88 -2.48 22.35
CA PRO A 138 -9.69 -3.75 23.06
C PRO A 138 -9.03 -3.60 24.43
N HIS A 139 -9.41 -4.46 25.38
CA HIS A 139 -9.00 -4.34 26.77
C HIS A 139 -7.61 -4.95 27.05
N LEU A 140 -6.89 -4.31 27.98
CA LEU A 140 -5.64 -4.70 28.60
C LEU A 140 -5.93 -5.12 30.04
N LEU A 141 -5.41 -6.29 30.39
CA LEU A 141 -5.49 -6.87 31.72
C LEU A 141 -4.14 -6.72 32.40
N THR A 142 -4.15 -6.31 33.67
CA THR A 142 -2.97 -6.41 34.52
C THR A 142 -2.79 -7.86 34.96
N HIS A 143 -1.57 -8.37 34.85
CA HIS A 143 -1.17 -9.61 35.50
C HIS A 143 -1.18 -9.35 37.02
N GLY A 144 -2.02 -10.11 37.74
CA GLY A 144 -1.92 -10.25 39.19
C GLY A 144 -0.70 -11.06 39.59
#